data_AF-A0A7S3FWD5-F1
#
_entry.id   AF-A0A7S3FWD5-F1
#
_cell.length_a   1.000
_cell.length_b   1.000
_cell.length_c   1.000
_cell.angle_alpha   90.00
_cell.angle_beta   90.00
_cell.angle_gamma   90.00
#
_symmetry.space_group_name_H-M   'P 1'
#
loop_
_entity.id
_entity.type
_entity.pdbx_description
1 polymer ?
#
loop_
_entity_poly.entity_id
_entity_poly.type
_entity_poly.pdbx_seq_one_letter_code
_entity_poly.pdbx_strand_id
1 'polypeptide(L)'
;MQGASSGLQGTKVKAQRQQEETVYRVDIGRVMSGEDRRTTIMIRNIPNKYTQPMLLESLDQSQQGQYDFFYLPIDFKNKCNMGYAFINFVDSIFIPEFYHRYNDQRWKCFNSEKICKITFGRIQGKAALENNFSSMQQVQIDKGTKVRPLILNPPTLTHHQRE
;
A
#
# COMPACT_ATOMS: atom_id res chain seq x y z
N MET A 1 50.64 12.56 5.84
CA MET A 1 49.39 13.15 5.32
C MET A 1 48.37 12.04 5.16
N GLN A 2 47.17 12.31 5.69
CA GLN A 2 45.82 11.81 5.34
C GLN A 2 45.59 10.34 4.96
N GLY A 3 44.70 9.70 5.70
CA GLY A 3 44.06 8.44 5.33
C GLY A 3 42.90 8.07 6.26
N ALA A 4 41.84 8.89 6.30
CA ALA A 4 40.58 8.50 6.93
C ALA A 4 39.40 9.27 6.31
N SER A 5 38.68 8.65 5.38
CA SER A 5 37.31 9.08 4.99
C SER A 5 36.63 8.02 4.13
N SER A 6 36.02 7.02 4.74
CA SER A 6 35.01 6.18 4.06
C SER A 6 33.93 5.59 4.99
N GLY A 7 33.83 6.05 6.25
CA GLY A 7 32.91 5.49 7.26
C GLY A 7 31.58 6.26 7.48
N LEU A 8 31.39 7.45 6.89
CA LEU A 8 30.29 8.36 7.27
C LEU A 8 28.99 8.20 6.45
N GLN A 9 29.01 7.46 5.34
CA GLN A 9 27.88 7.41 4.41
C GLN A 9 26.85 6.31 4.77
N GLY A 10 27.28 5.20 5.39
CA GLY A 10 26.40 4.07 5.73
C GLY A 10 25.50 4.28 6.95
N THR A 11 25.91 5.13 7.89
CA THR A 11 25.16 5.44 9.13
C THR A 11 23.97 6.37 8.87
N LYS A 12 24.12 7.36 7.97
CA LYS A 12 23.03 8.28 7.61
C LYS A 12 21.88 7.58 6.87
N VAL A 13 22.19 6.69 5.92
CA VAL A 13 21.18 5.93 5.17
C VAL A 13 20.41 4.96 6.08
N LYS A 14 21.09 4.32 7.04
CA LYS A 14 20.43 3.46 8.03
C LYS A 14 19.52 4.24 8.97
N ALA A 15 19.98 5.38 9.51
CA ALA A 15 19.19 6.23 10.39
C ALA A 15 17.95 6.82 9.70
N GLN A 16 18.09 7.26 8.45
CA GLN A 16 16.98 7.77 7.64
C GLN A 16 15.93 6.69 7.36
N ARG A 17 16.37 5.47 7.01
CA ARG A 17 15.47 4.33 6.82
C ARG A 17 14.74 3.94 8.11
N GLN A 18 15.41 4.00 9.26
CA GLN A 18 14.81 3.74 10.56
C GLN A 18 13.76 4.81 10.93
N GLN A 19 14.06 6.09 10.71
CA GLN A 19 13.09 7.17 10.90
C GLN A 19 11.87 7.03 9.99
N GLU A 20 12.07 6.75 8.69
CA GLU A 20 10.96 6.50 7.77
C GLU A 20 10.09 5.30 8.22
N GLU A 21 10.72 4.21 8.69
CA GLU A 21 9.98 3.07 9.22
C GLU A 21 9.11 3.43 10.43
N THR A 22 9.52 4.39 11.27
CA THR A 22 8.69 4.86 12.39
C THR A 22 7.52 5.74 11.94
N VAL A 23 7.74 6.68 11.02
CA VAL A 23 6.71 7.63 10.56
C VAL A 23 5.57 6.93 9.82
N TYR A 24 5.90 5.88 9.07
CA TYR A 24 4.93 5.13 8.28
C TYR A 24 4.42 3.86 9.00
N ARG A 25 4.83 3.62 10.25
CA ARG A 25 4.27 2.52 11.03
C ARG A 25 2.77 2.77 11.27
N VAL A 26 1.98 1.72 11.12
CA VAL A 26 0.57 1.75 11.53
C VAL A 26 0.52 1.49 13.03
N ASP A 27 0.04 2.47 13.78
CA ASP A 27 -0.29 2.32 15.19
C ASP A 27 -1.81 2.15 15.33
N ILE A 28 -2.24 0.92 15.63
CA ILE A 28 -3.66 0.58 15.65
C ILE A 28 -4.40 1.33 16.77
N GLY A 29 -3.76 1.58 17.92
CA GLY A 29 -4.39 2.32 19.01
C GLY A 29 -4.68 3.77 18.62
N ARG A 30 -3.75 4.41 17.88
CA ARG A 30 -3.93 5.78 17.37
C ARG A 30 -4.97 5.87 16.28
N VAL A 31 -5.07 4.86 15.40
CA VAL A 31 -6.12 4.79 14.38
C VAL A 31 -7.50 4.60 15.03
N MET A 32 -7.62 3.65 15.97
CA MET A 32 -8.90 3.35 16.64
C MET A 32 -9.40 4.51 17.51
N SER A 33 -8.50 5.29 18.11
CA SER A 33 -8.87 6.51 18.87
C SER A 33 -9.16 7.73 17.99
N GLY A 34 -8.92 7.64 16.68
CA GLY A 34 -9.10 8.75 15.73
C GLY A 34 -7.98 9.78 15.71
N GLU A 35 -6.88 9.54 16.44
CA GLU A 35 -5.70 10.41 16.45
C GLU A 35 -4.94 10.34 15.11
N ASP A 36 -4.88 9.15 14.50
CA ASP A 36 -4.29 8.95 13.18
C ASP A 36 -5.39 8.67 12.14
N ARG A 37 -5.65 9.66 11.28
CA ARG A 37 -6.74 9.65 10.30
C ARG A 37 -6.25 9.36 8.87
N ARG A 38 -5.02 8.86 8.72
CA ARG A 38 -4.47 8.45 7.43
C ARG A 38 -5.28 7.28 6.88
N THR A 39 -5.57 7.33 5.57
CA THR A 39 -6.46 6.37 4.90
C THR A 39 -5.72 5.49 3.89
N THR A 40 -4.52 5.87 3.48
CA THR A 40 -3.75 5.12 2.48
C THR A 40 -2.73 4.23 3.16
N ILE A 41 -2.75 2.94 2.82
CA ILE A 41 -1.71 1.99 3.23
C ILE A 41 -0.95 1.44 2.02
N MET A 42 0.28 1.02 2.29
CA MET A 42 1.13 0.25 1.39
C MET A 42 1.19 -1.19 1.90
N ILE A 43 0.74 -2.12 1.07
CA ILE A 43 0.86 -3.56 1.30
C ILE A 43 2.20 -3.99 0.69
N ARG A 44 3.06 -4.63 1.47
CA ARG A 44 4.41 -5.05 1.05
C ARG A 44 4.54 -6.57 1.13
N ASN A 45 5.58 -7.06 0.45
CA ASN A 45 5.94 -8.47 0.35
C ASN A 45 4.87 -9.32 -0.35
N ILE A 46 4.23 -8.77 -1.37
CA ILE A 46 3.24 -9.50 -2.19
C ILE A 46 3.98 -10.53 -3.06
N PRO A 47 3.50 -11.78 -3.19
CA PRO A 47 4.08 -12.75 -4.11
C PRO A 47 3.95 -12.26 -5.55
N ASN A 48 5.05 -12.31 -6.31
CA ASN A 48 5.14 -11.72 -7.65
C ASN A 48 4.13 -12.30 -8.67
N LYS A 49 3.58 -13.50 -8.38
CA LYS A 49 2.56 -14.18 -9.19
C LYS A 49 1.15 -13.59 -9.04
N TYR A 50 0.89 -12.77 -8.02
CA TYR A 50 -0.39 -12.07 -7.93
C TYR A 50 -0.55 -11.09 -9.10
N THR A 51 -1.69 -11.20 -9.80
CA THR A 51 -2.17 -10.17 -10.71
C THR A 51 -3.07 -9.18 -9.96
N GLN A 52 -3.36 -8.02 -10.57
CA GLN A 52 -4.27 -7.04 -10.00
C GLN A 52 -5.66 -7.67 -9.69
N PRO A 53 -6.32 -8.39 -10.62
CA PRO A 53 -7.59 -9.05 -10.33
C PRO A 53 -7.52 -10.09 -9.19
N MET A 54 -6.48 -10.93 -9.16
CA MET A 54 -6.36 -11.96 -8.12
C MET A 54 -6.18 -11.37 -6.73
N LEU A 55 -5.41 -10.27 -6.63
CA LEU A 55 -5.21 -9.62 -5.35
C LEU A 55 -6.50 -8.93 -4.89
N LEU A 56 -7.18 -8.21 -5.79
CA LEU A 56 -8.47 -7.57 -5.48
C LEU A 56 -9.51 -8.59 -4.99
N GLU A 57 -9.68 -9.70 -5.71
CA GLU A 57 -10.59 -10.78 -5.30
C GLU A 57 -10.27 -11.29 -3.89
N SER A 58 -8.98 -11.43 -3.55
CA SER A 58 -8.55 -11.85 -2.21
C SER A 58 -8.80 -10.79 -1.12
N LEU A 59 -8.80 -9.50 -1.46
CA LEU A 59 -9.10 -8.42 -0.51
C LEU A 59 -10.62 -8.26 -0.32
N ASP A 60 -11.38 -8.36 -1.41
CA ASP A 60 -12.84 -8.20 -1.44
C ASP A 60 -13.57 -9.28 -0.62
N GLN A 61 -12.95 -10.44 -0.38
CA GLN A 61 -13.47 -11.44 0.57
C GLN A 61 -13.82 -10.87 1.95
N SER A 62 -13.20 -9.75 2.35
CA SER A 62 -13.48 -9.15 3.66
C SER A 62 -13.55 -7.62 3.68
N GLN A 63 -13.24 -6.96 2.57
CA GLN A 63 -13.06 -5.49 2.53
C GLN A 63 -13.78 -4.86 1.35
N GLN A 64 -14.70 -5.60 0.72
CA GLN A 64 -15.46 -5.12 -0.42
C GLN A 64 -16.20 -3.82 -0.05
N GLY A 65 -16.03 -2.80 -0.89
CA GLY A 65 -16.68 -1.50 -0.69
C GLY A 65 -16.09 -0.62 0.42
N GLN A 66 -14.94 -0.98 1.00
CA GLN A 66 -14.30 -0.19 2.07
C GLN A 66 -13.18 0.72 1.56
N TYR A 67 -12.83 0.63 0.28
CA TYR A 67 -11.72 1.36 -0.33
C TYR A 67 -12.10 1.95 -1.68
N ASP A 68 -11.50 3.09 -2.01
CA ASP A 68 -11.84 3.93 -3.17
C ASP A 68 -10.68 4.09 -4.18
N PHE A 69 -9.52 3.53 -3.86
CA PHE A 69 -8.34 3.49 -4.72
C PHE A 69 -7.59 2.18 -4.52
N PHE A 70 -7.13 1.56 -5.61
CA PHE A 70 -6.21 0.43 -5.58
C PHE A 70 -5.17 0.51 -6.69
N TYR A 71 -3.92 0.20 -6.40
CA TYR A 71 -2.87 0.11 -7.41
C TYR A 71 -1.83 -0.97 -7.09
N LEU A 72 -1.61 -1.87 -8.05
CA LEU A 72 -0.57 -2.91 -8.03
C LEU A 72 0.39 -2.66 -9.22
N PRO A 73 1.57 -2.08 -8.99
CA PRO A 73 2.57 -1.88 -10.03
C PRO A 73 3.07 -3.20 -10.62
N ILE A 74 3.23 -3.23 -11.93
CA ILE A 74 3.71 -4.38 -12.69
C ILE A 74 5.05 -4.05 -13.35
N ASP A 75 6.01 -4.95 -13.18
CA ASP A 75 7.20 -5.00 -14.01
C ASP A 75 6.83 -5.68 -15.34
N PHE A 76 6.71 -4.87 -16.40
CA PHE A 76 6.33 -5.36 -17.73
C PHE A 76 7.40 -6.23 -18.38
N LYS A 77 8.68 -6.02 -18.05
CA LYS A 77 9.77 -6.83 -18.59
C LYS A 77 9.68 -8.25 -18.06
N ASN A 78 9.48 -8.38 -16.75
CA ASN A 78 9.43 -9.67 -16.06
C ASN A 78 8.00 -10.24 -15.91
N LYS A 79 6.98 -9.52 -16.39
CA LYS A 79 5.56 -9.87 -16.34
C LYS A 79 5.08 -10.29 -14.96
N CYS A 80 5.52 -9.58 -13.93
CA CYS A 80 5.16 -9.87 -12.54
C CYS A 80 4.97 -8.59 -11.73
N ASN A 81 4.29 -8.66 -10.60
CA ASN A 81 4.14 -7.46 -9.75
C ASN A 81 5.44 -7.10 -9.04
N MET A 82 5.57 -5.84 -8.64
CA MET A 82 6.76 -5.31 -7.96
C MET A 82 6.84 -5.65 -6.46
N GLY A 83 5.93 -6.50 -5.95
CA GLY A 83 5.92 -6.96 -4.57
C GLY A 83 5.24 -6.02 -3.57
N TYR A 84 4.56 -4.98 -4.06
CA TYR A 84 3.80 -4.05 -3.21
C TYR A 84 2.57 -3.49 -3.94
N ALA A 85 1.61 -3.01 -3.17
CA ALA A 85 0.40 -2.36 -3.67
C ALA A 85 0.01 -1.17 -2.77
N PHE A 86 -0.79 -0.26 -3.31
CA PHE A 86 -1.42 0.82 -2.57
C PHE A 86 -2.92 0.65 -2.55
N ILE A 87 -3.53 0.92 -1.40
CA ILE A 87 -4.97 0.95 -1.20
C ILE A 87 -5.31 2.18 -0.36
N ASN A 88 -6.33 2.93 -0.79
CA ASN A 88 -6.91 4.00 0.02
C ASN A 88 -8.27 3.55 0.54
N PHE A 89 -8.43 3.47 1.85
CA PHE A 89 -9.72 3.25 2.48
C PHE A 89 -10.56 4.52 2.40
N VAL A 90 -11.88 4.35 2.36
CA VAL A 90 -12.80 5.49 2.43
C VAL A 90 -12.74 6.18 3.80
N ASP A 91 -12.42 5.40 4.83
CA ASP A 91 -12.22 5.88 6.20
C ASP A 91 -11.13 5.04 6.89
N SER A 92 -10.32 5.70 7.71
CA SER A 92 -9.30 5.07 8.56
C SER A 92 -9.85 3.97 9.47
N ILE A 93 -11.14 3.97 9.81
CA ILE A 93 -11.80 2.97 10.68
C ILE A 93 -11.72 1.54 10.13
N PHE A 94 -11.52 1.36 8.81
CA PHE A 94 -11.38 0.04 8.19
C PHE A 94 -9.96 -0.53 8.31
N ILE A 95 -8.96 0.32 8.56
CA ILE A 95 -7.56 -0.08 8.61
C ILE A 95 -7.27 -1.08 9.74
N PRO A 96 -7.81 -0.95 10.97
CA PRO A 96 -7.55 -1.92 12.04
C PRO A 96 -7.91 -3.35 11.67
N GLU A 97 -9.12 -3.58 11.12
CA GLU A 97 -9.56 -4.91 10.72
C GLU A 97 -8.65 -5.47 9.61
N PHE A 98 -8.38 -4.66 8.60
CA PHE A 98 -7.45 -5.01 7.53
C PHE A 98 -6.07 -5.38 8.06
N TYR A 99 -5.53 -4.55 8.95
CA TYR A 99 -4.20 -4.73 9.51
C TYR A 99 -4.11 -6.04 10.31
N HIS A 100 -5.07 -6.33 11.18
CA HIS A 100 -5.08 -7.59 11.93
C HIS A 100 -5.22 -8.82 11.04
N ARG A 101 -6.00 -8.71 9.96
CA ARG A 101 -6.21 -9.83 9.03
C ARG A 101 -5.00 -10.12 8.14
N TYR A 102 -4.23 -9.11 7.75
CA TYR A 102 -3.20 -9.27 6.72
C TYR A 102 -1.78 -8.98 7.21
N ASN A 103 -1.56 -8.05 8.16
CA ASN A 103 -0.21 -7.75 8.63
C ASN A 103 0.38 -8.96 9.38
N ASP A 104 1.64 -9.25 9.08
CA ASP A 104 2.37 -10.39 9.65
C ASP A 104 1.77 -11.77 9.34
N GLN A 105 0.86 -11.83 8.38
CA GLN A 105 0.30 -13.09 7.89
C GLN A 105 1.04 -13.58 6.64
N ARG A 106 1.11 -14.91 6.51
CA ARG A 106 1.60 -15.57 5.30
C ARG A 106 0.54 -15.47 4.19
N TRP A 107 0.98 -15.24 2.96
CA TRP A 107 0.08 -15.28 1.81
C TRP A 107 -0.42 -16.71 1.57
N LYS A 108 -1.74 -16.86 1.46
CA LYS A 108 -2.41 -18.17 1.32
C LYS A 108 -2.19 -18.81 -0.06
N CYS A 109 -1.91 -18.01 -1.09
CA CYS A 109 -1.75 -18.51 -2.46
C CYS A 109 -0.27 -18.79 -2.81
N PHE A 110 -0.08 -19.66 -3.80
CA PHE A 110 1.21 -19.96 -4.43
C PHE A 110 2.28 -20.57 -3.52
N ASN A 111 1.90 -21.17 -2.40
CA ASN A 111 2.81 -21.70 -1.37
C ASN A 111 3.90 -20.68 -1.00
N SER A 112 3.55 -19.39 -0.99
CA SER A 112 4.54 -18.36 -0.75
C SER A 112 4.99 -18.35 0.71
N GLU A 113 6.29 -18.21 0.93
CA GLU A 113 6.86 -17.97 2.26
C GLU A 113 6.86 -16.51 2.66
N LYS A 114 6.45 -15.61 1.76
CA LYS A 114 6.41 -14.19 2.04
C LYS A 114 5.39 -13.90 3.16
N ILE A 115 5.79 -12.98 4.04
CA ILE A 115 4.96 -12.46 5.13
C ILE A 115 4.54 -11.05 4.75
N CYS A 116 3.24 -10.82 4.67
CA CYS A 116 2.65 -9.53 4.36
C CYS A 116 3.05 -8.49 5.42
N LYS A 117 3.38 -7.28 4.98
CA LYS A 117 3.72 -6.16 5.86
C LYS A 117 2.91 -4.94 5.45
N ILE A 118 2.32 -4.27 6.43
CA ILE A 118 1.48 -3.10 6.18
C ILE A 118 2.11 -1.88 6.85
N THR A 119 2.18 -0.79 6.08
CA THR A 119 2.59 0.54 6.53
C THR A 119 1.66 1.58 5.95
N PHE A 120 1.61 2.77 6.51
CA PHE A 120 1.00 3.89 5.82
C PHE A 120 1.74 4.23 4.52
N GLY A 121 1.00 4.65 3.52
CA GLY A 121 1.55 5.21 2.28
C GLY A 121 2.24 6.55 2.55
N ARG A 122 3.27 6.87 1.75
CA ARG A 122 3.88 8.21 1.78
C ARG A 122 2.91 9.28 1.26
N ILE A 123 2.12 8.91 0.27
CA ILE A 123 1.05 9.73 -0.30
C ILE A 123 -0.25 9.28 0.37
N GLN A 124 -1.02 10.24 0.86
CA GLN A 124 -2.25 10.00 1.63
C GLN A 124 -3.45 10.60 0.93
N GLY A 125 -4.54 9.82 0.88
CA GLY A 125 -5.82 10.19 0.30
C GLY A 125 -5.90 9.94 -1.21
N LYS A 126 -7.11 9.56 -1.66
CA LYS A 126 -7.43 9.27 -3.07
C LYS A 126 -6.99 10.38 -4.04
N ALA A 127 -7.33 11.64 -3.75
CA ALA A 127 -7.00 12.75 -4.64
C ALA A 127 -5.48 12.93 -4.84
N ALA A 128 -4.68 12.78 -3.77
CA ALA A 128 -3.23 12.89 -3.87
C ALA A 128 -2.63 11.70 -4.64
N LEU A 129 -3.19 10.50 -4.48
CA LEU A 129 -2.79 9.32 -5.25
C LEU A 129 -3.13 9.48 -6.74
N GLU A 130 -4.34 9.92 -7.07
CA GLU A 130 -4.74 10.21 -8.45
C GLU A 130 -3.82 11.23 -9.11
N ASN A 131 -3.52 12.34 -8.43
CA ASN A 131 -2.60 13.36 -8.93
C ASN A 131 -1.18 12.82 -9.13
N ASN A 132 -0.67 12.03 -8.18
CA ASN A 132 0.66 11.45 -8.30
C ASN A 132 0.75 10.39 -9.41
N PHE A 133 -0.25 9.52 -9.54
CA PHE A 133 -0.21 8.42 -10.49
C PHE A 133 -0.75 8.79 -11.88
N SER A 134 -1.43 9.92 -12.05
CA SER A 134 -1.86 10.43 -13.36
C SER A 134 -0.68 10.89 -14.23
N SER A 135 0.36 11.47 -13.62
CA SER A 135 1.58 11.91 -14.31
C SER A 135 2.56 10.77 -14.61
N MET A 136 2.68 9.78 -13.71
CA MET A 136 3.51 8.59 -13.91
C MET A 136 2.99 7.66 -15.03
N GLN A 137 1.74 7.85 -15.46
CA GLN A 137 1.05 7.05 -16.48
C GLN A 137 1.42 7.37 -17.94
N GLN A 138 2.27 8.35 -18.21
CA GLN A 138 2.70 8.65 -19.59
C GLN A 138 3.78 7.71 -20.15
N VAL A 139 4.23 6.70 -19.40
CA VAL A 139 5.16 5.70 -19.95
C VAL A 139 4.36 4.61 -20.69
N GLN A 140 4.07 4.86 -21.96
CA GLN A 140 3.68 3.80 -22.91
C GLN A 140 4.87 2.84 -23.05
N ILE A 141 4.69 1.57 -22.68
CA ILE A 141 5.61 0.52 -23.13
C ILE A 141 4.79 -0.50 -23.90
N ASP A 142 5.19 -0.67 -25.16
CA ASP A 142 4.78 -1.62 -26.19
C ASP A 142 3.64 -2.61 -25.85
N LYS A 143 2.61 -2.59 -26.71
CA LYS A 143 1.48 -3.54 -26.79
C LYS A 143 0.32 -3.34 -25.78
N GLY A 144 0.00 -2.11 -25.43
CA GLY A 144 -1.36 -1.73 -25.01
C GLY A 144 -1.86 -2.25 -23.66
N THR A 145 -1.05 -2.99 -22.89
CA THR A 145 -1.44 -3.48 -21.56
C THR A 145 -1.22 -2.37 -20.53
N LYS A 146 -2.27 -1.62 -20.23
CA LYS A 146 -2.25 -0.56 -19.22
C LYS A 146 -2.64 -1.15 -17.87
N VAL A 147 -1.71 -1.21 -16.91
CA VAL A 147 -2.07 -1.45 -15.52
C VAL A 147 -2.26 -0.11 -14.85
N ARG A 148 -3.52 0.31 -14.76
CA ARG A 148 -3.91 1.59 -14.18
C ARG A 148 -4.27 1.41 -12.70
N PRO A 149 -4.08 2.44 -11.87
CA PRO A 149 -4.81 2.54 -10.63
C PRO A 149 -6.31 2.38 -10.90
N LEU A 150 -6.96 1.58 -10.08
CA LEU A 150 -8.41 1.45 -10.08
C LEU A 150 -8.97 2.50 -9.15
N ILE A 151 -9.80 3.37 -9.72
CA ILE A 151 -10.60 4.32 -8.99
C ILE A 151 -11.95 3.67 -8.74
N LEU A 152 -12.25 3.42 -7.47
CA LEU A 152 -13.46 2.73 -7.06
C LEU A 152 -14.45 3.74 -6.47
N ASN A 153 -15.73 3.45 -6.65
CA ASN A 153 -16.84 4.22 -6.12
C ASN A 153 -17.62 3.32 -5.16
N PRO A 154 -17.08 3.06 -3.96
CA PRO A 154 -17.82 2.32 -2.94
C PRO A 154 -19.11 3.06 -2.59
N PRO A 155 -20.19 2.34 -2.24
CA PRO A 155 -21.43 2.96 -1.82
C PRO A 155 -21.13 3.90 -0.64
N THR A 156 -21.57 5.15 -0.75
CA THR A 156 -21.45 6.11 0.34
C THR A 156 -22.15 5.51 1.54
N LEU A 157 -21.40 5.21 2.61
CA LEU A 157 -22.02 4.96 3.90
C LEU A 157 -22.68 6.27 4.29
N THR A 158 -23.98 6.38 4.03
CA THR A 158 -24.80 7.43 4.60
C THR A 158 -24.63 7.28 6.11
N HIS A 159 -24.02 8.28 6.75
CA HIS A 159 -24.07 8.44 8.19
C HIS A 159 -25.52 8.75 8.59
N HIS A 160 -26.41 7.76 8.50
CA HIS A 160 -27.68 7.81 9.18
C HIS A 160 -27.47 7.28 10.60
N GLN A 161 -27.59 8.23 11.53
CA GLN A 161 -27.92 8.07 12.95
C GLN A 161 -26.79 7.54 13.87
N ARG A 162 -26.00 8.50 14.39
CA ARG A 162 -25.79 8.55 15.84
C ARG A 162 -26.90 9.42 16.42
N GLU A 163 -27.92 8.78 16.98
CA GLU A 163 -28.76 9.36 18.03
C GLU A 163 -28.24 8.86 19.37
#